data_AF-A0AAP9RCE1-F1
#
_entry.id   AF-A0AAP9RCE1-F1
#
_cell.length_a   1.000
_cell.length_b   1.000
_cell.length_c   1.000
_cell.angle_alpha   90.00
_cell.angle_beta   90.00
_cell.angle_gamma   90.00
#
_symmetry.space_group_name_H-M   'P 1'
#
loop_
_entity.id
_entity.type
_entity.pdbx_description
1 polymer ?
#
loop_
_entity_poly.entity_id
_entity_poly.type
_entity_poly.pdbx_seq_one_letter_code
_entity_poly.pdbx_strand_id
1 'polypeptide(L)'
;MRVLSLTYNELVKQFKKVSINIIIALILISAIVLPLAMKNIQPNDYYKNRIESAQFMIQDLQHQIDSLETDKSQKAAIQRKYYAIDKEYNQLVVDNKISFDDWREYEAQELRFELYKLAAIEFVLEGYSKDVVLENLLSEDSKKIENYYNLTLEKKKEIEAGYINKINELRDVIENSDYNRHTELEIQRKKESIELYQKNIEEYEKLAAKNPTDEEGKAKLDELKKEKEYAEREIPKIEQDLAIIQFRYDNKIDYDKNNWKNNSIKSIESELHDLRIEMLDEKAFNVSVNNDSLVTSYEQYVESYKKANEKRVEIIKELWHGLENDIPDLGSVKDARSAVDSTYEIYVILAIIMVIIIGGGIVAGEYSNGSIRLLMIRPVSRWKILLYKLLAVLIVGFSIVILGVLILFISSGVIWGFETLKVPVLETINGNIVETNYINYMLPQLLVSTCSLLFIASLVFMISTLARNTALAVALGMLVYFGAGPLSGLLIGFKQTWLINTIIPYINSSYFKLVPYFSEMLKSNGMDFNYILGAKQLVIASAIMLIITFITFKKKDIKN
;
A
#
# COMPACT_ATOMS: atom_id res chain seq x y z
N MET A 1 -38.51 -4.37 -34.55
CA MET A 1 -38.07 -3.25 -35.42
C MET A 1 -38.33 -1.86 -34.84
N ARG A 2 -39.53 -1.48 -34.35
CA ARG A 2 -39.81 -0.08 -33.93
C ARG A 2 -39.03 0.48 -32.72
N VAL A 3 -38.64 -0.33 -31.72
CA VAL A 3 -37.93 0.19 -30.52
C VAL A 3 -36.48 0.57 -30.86
N LEU A 4 -35.74 -0.33 -31.52
CA LEU A 4 -34.35 -0.06 -31.93
C LEU A 4 -34.23 1.16 -32.85
N SER A 5 -35.15 1.32 -33.82
CA SER A 5 -35.15 2.51 -34.69
C SER A 5 -35.43 3.80 -33.92
N LEU A 6 -36.27 3.76 -32.88
CA LEU A 6 -36.55 4.92 -32.04
C LEU A 6 -35.37 5.25 -31.13
N THR A 7 -34.72 4.23 -30.56
CA THR A 7 -33.48 4.40 -29.77
C THR A 7 -32.38 4.99 -30.64
N TYR A 8 -32.20 4.48 -31.86
CA TYR A 8 -31.25 5.03 -32.84
C TYR A 8 -31.52 6.50 -33.14
N ASN A 9 -32.78 6.87 -33.39
CA ASN A 9 -33.13 8.27 -33.63
C ASN A 9 -32.83 9.18 -32.44
N GLU A 10 -33.03 8.69 -31.21
CA GLU A 10 -32.67 9.42 -30.00
C GLU A 10 -31.15 9.54 -29.84
N LEU A 11 -30.38 8.49 -30.15
CA LEU A 11 -28.92 8.55 -30.19
C LEU A 11 -28.45 9.60 -31.22
N VAL A 12 -28.95 9.55 -32.45
CA VAL A 12 -28.64 10.54 -33.50
C VAL A 12 -28.97 11.96 -33.02
N LYS A 13 -30.06 12.16 -32.27
CA LYS A 13 -30.40 13.46 -31.67
C LYS A 13 -29.33 13.92 -30.67
N GLN A 14 -28.78 13.02 -29.85
CA GLN A 14 -27.71 13.38 -28.90
C GLN A 14 -26.39 13.65 -29.63
N PHE A 15 -25.97 12.79 -30.56
CA PHE A 15 -24.73 12.94 -31.33
C PHE A 15 -24.75 14.10 -32.35
N LYS A 16 -25.90 14.74 -32.59
CA LYS A 16 -25.95 16.02 -33.33
C LYS A 16 -25.45 17.21 -32.52
N LYS A 17 -25.37 17.10 -31.18
CA LYS A 17 -24.85 18.16 -30.33
C LYS A 17 -23.33 18.16 -30.39
N VAL A 18 -22.75 19.24 -30.89
CA VAL A 18 -21.28 19.40 -31.04
C VAL A 18 -20.55 19.17 -29.72
N SER A 19 -21.09 19.68 -28.60
CA SER A 19 -20.50 19.50 -27.27
C SER A 19 -20.38 18.02 -26.85
N ILE A 20 -21.37 17.19 -27.16
CA ILE A 20 -21.34 15.75 -26.82
C ILE A 20 -20.23 15.06 -27.60
N ASN A 21 -20.09 15.35 -28.89
CA ASN A 21 -19.05 14.73 -29.73
C ASN A 21 -17.65 15.14 -29.28
N ILE A 22 -17.46 16.41 -28.93
CA ILE A 22 -16.18 16.91 -28.40
C ILE A 22 -15.83 16.19 -27.10
N ILE A 23 -16.76 16.10 -26.15
CA ILE A 23 -16.50 15.44 -24.86
C ILE A 23 -16.16 13.96 -25.07
N ILE A 24 -16.92 13.23 -25.88
CA ILE A 24 -16.63 11.81 -26.17
C ILE A 24 -15.26 11.67 -26.85
N ALA A 25 -14.94 12.52 -27.82
CA ALA A 25 -13.62 12.50 -28.47
C ALA A 25 -12.49 12.72 -27.46
N LEU A 26 -12.63 13.70 -26.54
CA LEU A 26 -11.63 13.95 -25.50
C LEU A 26 -11.47 12.74 -24.55
N ILE A 27 -12.57 12.09 -24.15
CA ILE A 27 -12.55 10.88 -23.32
C ILE A 27 -11.81 9.75 -24.05
N LEU A 28 -12.07 9.54 -25.34
CA LEU A 28 -11.39 8.47 -26.09
C LEU A 28 -9.92 8.80 -26.37
N ILE A 29 -9.58 10.08 -26.59
CA ILE A 29 -8.19 10.54 -26.73
C ILE A 29 -7.42 10.35 -25.41
N SER A 30 -8.07 10.59 -24.26
CA SER A 30 -7.40 10.39 -22.97
C SER A 30 -7.00 8.94 -22.73
N ALA A 31 -7.68 7.96 -23.34
CA ALA A 31 -7.31 6.53 -23.31
C ALA A 31 -5.99 6.21 -24.02
N ILE A 32 -5.50 7.11 -24.85
CA ILE A 32 -4.19 7.01 -25.49
C ILE A 32 -3.16 7.84 -24.70
N VAL A 33 -3.54 9.07 -24.33
CA VAL A 33 -2.64 10.01 -23.66
C VAL A 33 -2.25 9.53 -22.26
N LEU A 34 -3.17 8.92 -21.51
CA LEU A 34 -2.93 8.54 -20.12
C LEU A 34 -1.83 7.47 -19.98
N PRO A 35 -1.86 6.34 -20.72
CA PRO A 35 -0.72 5.42 -20.79
C PRO A 35 0.61 6.09 -21.17
N LEU A 36 0.60 7.00 -22.15
CA LEU A 36 1.82 7.73 -22.54
C LEU A 36 2.36 8.60 -21.41
N ALA A 37 1.47 9.28 -20.67
CA ALA A 37 1.85 10.06 -19.52
C ALA A 37 2.44 9.17 -18.42
N MET A 38 1.80 8.05 -18.10
CA MET A 38 2.25 7.11 -17.07
C MET A 38 3.63 6.53 -17.33
N LYS A 39 3.97 6.24 -18.59
CA LYS A 39 5.31 5.77 -18.97
C LYS A 39 6.42 6.77 -18.57
N ASN A 40 6.10 8.06 -18.57
CA ASN A 40 7.06 9.14 -18.29
C ASN A 40 7.02 9.61 -16.83
N ILE A 41 6.11 9.10 -16.00
CA ILE A 41 6.11 9.40 -14.56
C ILE A 41 7.26 8.64 -13.90
N GLN A 42 8.27 9.39 -13.47
CA GLN A 42 9.33 8.85 -12.64
C GLN A 42 8.82 8.58 -11.22
N PRO A 43 9.31 7.54 -10.53
CA PRO A 43 9.06 7.35 -9.11
C PRO A 43 9.47 8.62 -8.35
N ASN A 44 8.72 8.99 -7.31
CA ASN A 44 9.07 10.17 -6.52
C ASN A 44 10.31 9.87 -5.67
N ASP A 45 11.40 10.55 -5.98
CA ASP A 45 12.69 10.38 -5.32
C ASP A 45 12.75 11.25 -4.05
N TYR A 46 12.30 10.68 -2.92
CA TYR A 46 12.32 11.32 -1.59
C TYR A 46 13.74 11.54 -1.00
N TYR A 47 14.83 11.42 -1.77
CA TYR A 47 16.19 11.63 -1.22
C TYR A 47 16.40 13.07 -0.76
N LYS A 48 15.80 14.07 -1.42
CA LYS A 48 16.10 15.49 -1.17
C LYS A 48 15.91 15.88 0.30
N ASN A 49 14.81 15.45 0.92
CA ASN A 49 14.52 15.76 2.32
C ASN A 49 15.54 15.11 3.28
N ARG A 50 15.98 13.87 2.99
CA ARG A 50 17.00 13.16 3.79
C ARG A 50 18.35 13.88 3.73
N ILE A 51 18.77 14.29 2.54
CA ILE A 51 20.06 14.96 2.33
C ILE A 51 20.08 16.34 2.99
N GLU A 52 19.01 17.13 2.85
CA GLU A 52 18.89 18.42 3.54
C GLU A 52 18.93 18.26 5.06
N SER A 53 18.25 17.23 5.60
CA SER A 53 18.30 16.90 7.03
C SER A 53 19.72 16.50 7.47
N ALA A 54 20.43 15.67 6.71
CA ALA A 54 21.80 15.28 7.01
C ALA A 54 22.75 16.48 6.99
N GLN A 55 22.62 17.39 6.01
CA GLN A 55 23.41 18.62 5.93
C GLN A 55 23.20 19.53 7.15
N PHE A 56 21.96 19.68 7.60
CA PHE A 56 21.66 20.40 8.84
C PHE A 56 22.36 19.77 10.05
N MET A 57 22.27 18.43 10.19
CA MET A 57 22.94 17.71 11.28
C MET A 57 24.47 17.90 11.26
N ILE A 58 25.11 17.89 10.09
CA ILE A 58 26.56 18.14 9.96
C ILE A 58 26.93 19.51 10.52
N GLN A 59 26.15 20.55 10.24
CA GLN A 59 26.39 21.91 10.73
C GLN A 59 26.22 22.00 12.25
N ASP A 60 25.14 21.41 12.79
CA ASP A 60 24.90 21.39 14.23
C ASP A 60 26.00 20.62 14.98
N LEU A 61 26.38 19.45 14.47
CA LEU A 61 27.47 18.65 15.04
C LEU A 61 28.81 19.39 14.99
N GLN A 62 29.10 20.12 13.91
CA GLN A 62 30.29 20.96 13.84
C GLN A 62 30.28 22.03 14.94
N HIS A 63 29.14 22.71 15.14
CA HIS A 63 29.01 23.70 16.21
C HIS A 63 29.21 23.07 17.60
N GLN A 64 28.68 21.87 17.85
CA GLN A 64 28.91 21.13 19.09
C GLN A 64 30.40 20.80 19.30
N ILE A 65 31.09 20.34 18.25
CA ILE A 65 32.54 20.08 18.29
C ILE A 65 33.33 21.35 18.64
N ASP A 66 33.04 22.46 17.95
CA ASP A 66 33.72 23.74 18.14
C ASP A 66 33.50 24.30 19.57
N SER A 67 32.30 24.13 20.11
CA SER A 67 31.96 24.57 21.47
C SER A 67 32.78 23.89 22.57
N LEU A 68 33.26 22.68 22.30
CA LEU A 68 34.09 21.88 23.20
C LEU A 68 35.60 22.07 22.95
N GLU A 69 36.01 22.90 21.98
CA GLU A 69 37.40 22.97 21.56
C GLU A 69 38.35 23.39 22.68
N THR A 70 37.90 24.31 23.53
CA THR A 70 38.67 24.89 24.64
C THR A 70 38.70 24.04 25.91
N ASP A 71 37.80 23.06 26.04
CA ASP A 71 37.76 22.14 27.18
C ASP A 71 38.76 20.99 26.95
N LYS A 72 39.75 20.90 27.84
CA LYS A 72 40.82 19.89 27.79
C LYS A 72 40.53 18.65 28.64
N SER A 73 39.33 18.52 29.21
CA SER A 73 38.93 17.34 29.96
C SER A 73 38.81 16.10 29.06
N GLN A 74 39.09 14.93 29.63
CA GLN A 74 38.87 13.64 28.95
C GLN A 74 37.41 13.50 28.50
N LYS A 75 36.46 13.96 29.31
CA LYS A 75 35.03 13.98 28.97
C LYS A 75 34.74 14.78 27.69
N ALA A 76 35.25 16.00 27.59
CA ALA A 76 35.06 16.82 26.40
C ALA A 76 35.75 16.23 25.15
N ALA A 77 36.91 15.58 25.32
CA ALA A 77 37.57 14.87 24.23
C ALA A 77 36.73 13.67 23.73
N ILE A 78 36.16 12.87 24.64
CA ILE A 78 35.25 11.76 24.31
C ILE A 78 34.02 12.28 23.55
N GLN A 79 33.36 13.32 24.08
CA GLN A 79 32.18 13.91 23.44
C GLN A 79 32.48 14.43 22.03
N ARG A 80 33.60 15.14 21.84
CA ARG A 80 34.03 15.60 20.51
C ARG A 80 34.24 14.45 19.54
N LYS A 81 34.87 13.35 19.98
CA LYS A 81 35.10 12.17 19.12
C LYS A 81 33.77 11.55 18.68
N TYR A 82 32.79 11.44 19.56
CA TYR A 82 31.47 10.92 19.18
C TYR A 82 30.70 11.86 18.26
N TYR A 83 30.73 13.17 18.49
CA TYR A 83 30.15 14.13 17.54
C TYR A 83 30.83 14.09 16.18
N ALA A 84 32.15 13.87 16.14
CA ALA A 84 32.88 13.69 14.89
C ALA A 84 32.44 12.43 14.13
N ILE A 85 32.18 11.32 14.83
CA ILE A 85 31.65 10.08 14.24
C ILE A 85 30.24 10.31 13.67
N ASP A 86 29.36 11.00 14.41
CA ASP A 86 28.02 11.33 13.93
C ASP A 86 28.04 12.25 12.71
N LYS A 87 29.01 13.16 12.69
CA LYS A 87 29.22 14.05 11.55
C LYS A 87 29.69 13.26 10.34
N GLU A 88 30.63 12.34 10.52
CA GLU A 88 31.12 11.42 9.47
C GLU A 88 29.99 10.56 8.90
N TYR A 89 29.15 9.99 9.76
CA TYR A 89 27.95 9.25 9.35
C TYR A 89 27.03 10.07 8.44
N ASN A 90 26.70 11.32 8.84
CA ASN A 90 25.85 12.18 8.02
C ASN A 90 26.55 12.62 6.72
N GLN A 91 27.88 12.79 6.74
CA GLN A 91 28.65 13.09 5.54
C GLN A 91 28.59 11.93 4.54
N LEU A 92 28.73 10.69 5.02
CA LEU A 92 28.61 9.47 4.21
C LEU A 92 27.24 9.38 3.51
N VAL A 93 26.16 9.72 4.23
CA VAL A 93 24.79 9.79 3.69
C VAL A 93 24.69 10.83 2.57
N VAL A 94 25.27 12.02 2.77
CA VAL A 94 25.26 13.11 1.78
C VAL A 94 26.06 12.71 0.53
N ASP A 95 27.27 12.20 0.71
CA ASP A 95 28.21 11.90 -0.38
C ASP A 95 27.69 10.77 -1.27
N ASN A 96 27.00 9.78 -0.68
CA ASN A 96 26.46 8.63 -1.38
C ASN A 96 24.97 8.75 -1.74
N LYS A 97 24.34 9.89 -1.44
CA LYS A 97 22.91 10.19 -1.70
C LYS A 97 21.95 9.12 -1.14
N ILE A 98 22.21 8.66 0.08
CA ILE A 98 21.44 7.60 0.74
C ILE A 98 20.08 8.17 1.16
N SER A 99 18.98 7.57 0.70
CA SER A 99 17.61 7.90 1.15
C SER A 99 17.19 7.10 2.38
N PHE A 100 16.11 7.51 3.05
CA PHE A 100 15.60 6.82 4.25
C PHE A 100 15.24 5.34 4.03
N ASP A 101 14.94 4.96 2.79
CA ASP A 101 14.52 3.61 2.41
C ASP A 101 15.56 2.86 1.56
N ASP A 102 16.77 3.41 1.49
CA ASP A 102 17.94 2.80 0.85
C ASP A 102 18.56 1.76 1.79
N TRP A 103 18.94 0.60 1.25
CA TRP A 103 19.57 -0.46 2.03
C TRP A 103 20.91 -0.02 2.65
N ARG A 104 21.61 0.93 2.01
CA ARG A 104 22.88 1.49 2.52
C ARG A 104 22.71 2.28 3.80
N GLU A 105 21.50 2.73 4.15
CA GLU A 105 21.25 3.36 5.46
C GLU A 105 21.52 2.36 6.59
N TYR A 106 21.19 1.07 6.40
CA TYR A 106 21.50 0.03 7.39
C TYR A 106 23.01 -0.13 7.57
N GLU A 107 23.76 -0.27 6.46
CA GLU A 107 25.22 -0.41 6.53
C GLU A 107 25.91 0.85 7.08
N ALA A 108 25.39 2.05 6.79
CA ALA A 108 25.90 3.29 7.34
C ALA A 108 25.71 3.35 8.86
N GLN A 109 24.57 2.86 9.39
CA GLN A 109 24.34 2.78 10.83
C GLN A 109 25.25 1.74 11.50
N GLU A 110 25.43 0.59 10.87
CA GLU A 110 26.38 -0.44 11.34
C GLU A 110 27.81 0.11 11.39
N LEU A 111 28.24 0.85 10.36
CA LEU A 111 29.53 1.53 10.33
C LEU A 111 29.67 2.53 11.48
N ARG A 112 28.62 3.32 11.75
CA ARG A 112 28.59 4.26 12.88
C ARG A 112 28.73 3.55 14.23
N PHE A 113 28.06 2.41 14.42
CA PHE A 113 28.21 1.62 15.63
C PHE A 113 29.62 1.04 15.78
N GLU A 114 30.21 0.52 14.70
CA GLU A 114 31.60 0.03 14.74
C GLU A 114 32.60 1.17 15.02
N LEU A 115 32.37 2.38 14.51
CA LEU A 115 33.16 3.58 14.85
C LEU A 115 33.09 3.93 16.34
N TYR A 116 31.90 3.82 16.97
CA TYR A 116 31.79 4.01 18.42
C TYR A 116 32.58 2.97 19.22
N LYS A 117 32.52 1.71 18.79
CA LYS A 117 33.27 0.62 19.42
C LYS A 117 34.79 0.81 19.25
N LEU A 118 35.23 1.27 18.07
CA LEU A 118 36.61 1.67 17.81
C LEU A 118 37.03 2.81 18.74
N ALA A 119 36.24 3.87 18.85
CA ALA A 119 36.54 4.99 19.75
C ALA A 119 36.67 4.53 21.21
N ALA A 120 35.82 3.61 21.67
CA ALA A 120 35.90 3.08 23.02
C ALA A 120 37.23 2.36 23.30
N ILE A 121 37.74 1.53 22.39
CA ILE A 121 39.05 0.89 22.55
C ILE A 121 40.21 1.89 22.38
N GLU A 122 40.07 2.89 21.50
CA GLU A 122 41.05 3.98 21.34
C GLU A 122 41.23 4.76 22.64
N PHE A 123 40.15 5.12 23.36
CA PHE A 123 40.27 5.80 24.65
C PHE A 123 41.04 4.98 25.70
N VAL A 124 40.83 3.66 25.72
CA VAL A 124 41.57 2.74 26.61
C VAL A 124 43.07 2.69 26.22
N LEU A 125 43.37 2.67 24.92
CA LEU A 125 44.74 2.67 24.39
C LEU A 125 45.47 4.00 24.62
N GLU A 126 44.74 5.12 24.55
CA GLU A 126 45.24 6.47 24.81
C GLU A 126 45.42 6.77 26.31
N GLY A 127 45.00 5.85 27.20
CA GLY A 127 45.19 5.96 28.64
C GLY A 127 44.14 6.82 29.35
N TYR A 128 42.93 6.92 28.79
CA TYR A 128 41.83 7.63 29.45
C TYR A 128 41.39 6.90 30.71
N SER A 129 40.97 7.66 31.72
CA SER A 129 40.59 7.06 33.00
C SER A 129 39.33 6.20 32.84
N LYS A 130 39.34 5.03 33.48
CA LYS A 130 38.28 4.01 33.39
C LYS A 130 36.91 4.59 33.69
N ASP A 131 36.77 5.29 34.81
CA ASP A 131 35.49 5.85 35.24
C ASP A 131 34.94 6.86 34.22
N VAL A 132 35.80 7.74 33.69
CA VAL A 132 35.39 8.73 32.69
C VAL A 132 34.97 8.08 31.37
N VAL A 133 35.66 7.02 30.92
CA VAL A 133 35.24 6.28 29.73
C VAL A 133 33.89 5.62 29.96
N LEU A 134 33.74 4.84 31.03
CA LEU A 134 32.51 4.09 31.33
C LEU A 134 31.28 4.99 31.52
N GLU A 135 31.45 6.18 32.12
CA GLU A 135 30.36 7.15 32.29
C GLU A 135 29.90 7.80 30.97
N ASN A 136 30.71 7.75 29.92
CA ASN A 136 30.45 8.47 28.66
C ASN A 136 30.39 7.53 27.44
N LEU A 137 30.31 6.21 27.59
CA LEU A 137 30.21 5.26 26.47
C LEU A 137 28.93 5.44 25.66
N LEU A 138 29.05 5.22 24.34
CA LEU A 138 27.92 5.02 23.44
C LEU A 138 27.97 3.61 22.83
N SER A 139 26.85 2.89 22.86
CA SER A 139 26.60 1.65 22.10
C SER A 139 27.38 0.37 22.42
N GLU A 140 28.33 0.34 23.37
CA GLU A 140 29.07 -0.89 23.75
C GLU A 140 28.82 -1.27 25.23
N ASP A 141 28.86 -2.57 25.52
CA ASP A 141 28.69 -3.09 26.89
C ASP A 141 29.79 -2.56 27.81
N SER A 142 29.40 -1.85 28.86
CA SER A 142 30.32 -1.28 29.85
C SER A 142 31.21 -2.36 30.46
N LYS A 143 30.72 -3.60 30.67
CA LYS A 143 31.52 -4.73 31.19
C LYS A 143 32.60 -5.17 30.21
N LYS A 144 32.31 -5.12 28.91
CA LYS A 144 33.28 -5.48 27.87
C LYS A 144 34.41 -4.45 27.80
N ILE A 145 34.07 -3.17 27.84
CA ILE A 145 35.06 -2.08 27.90
C ILE A 145 35.85 -2.14 29.21
N GLU A 146 35.20 -2.48 30.32
CA GLU A 146 35.87 -2.69 31.60
C GLU A 146 36.99 -3.72 31.51
N ASN A 147 36.71 -4.84 30.81
CA ASN A 147 37.68 -5.90 30.60
C ASN A 147 38.87 -5.43 29.74
N TYR A 148 38.67 -4.51 28.79
CA TYR A 148 39.75 -3.99 27.97
C TYR A 148 40.88 -3.40 28.81
N TYR A 149 40.59 -2.72 29.93
CA TYR A 149 41.62 -2.18 30.82
C TYR A 149 42.58 -3.25 31.37
N ASN A 150 42.11 -4.49 31.50
CA ASN A 150 42.88 -5.62 32.02
C ASN A 150 43.61 -6.42 30.93
N LEU A 151 43.37 -6.14 29.65
CA LEU A 151 44.01 -6.82 28.53
C LEU A 151 45.44 -6.33 28.27
N THR A 152 46.26 -7.21 27.68
CA THR A 152 47.58 -6.84 27.18
C THR A 152 47.47 -5.84 26.03
N LEU A 153 48.50 -5.02 25.82
CA LEU A 153 48.55 -4.08 24.70
C LEU A 153 48.35 -4.77 23.35
N GLU A 154 48.96 -5.94 23.16
CA GLU A 154 48.81 -6.76 21.96
C GLU A 154 47.35 -7.13 21.71
N LYS A 155 46.63 -7.60 22.74
CA LYS A 155 45.21 -7.94 22.63
C LYS A 155 44.33 -6.73 22.35
N LYS A 156 44.62 -5.58 22.95
CA LYS A 156 43.91 -4.32 22.66
C LYS A 156 44.09 -3.91 21.20
N LYS A 157 45.31 -4.03 20.66
CA LYS A 157 45.63 -3.71 19.26
C LYS A 157 45.01 -4.70 18.26
N GLU A 158 44.90 -5.98 18.63
CA GLU A 158 44.15 -6.97 17.85
C GLU A 158 42.65 -6.58 17.75
N ILE A 159 42.04 -6.16 18.86
CA ILE A 159 40.64 -5.70 18.89
C ILE A 159 40.45 -4.43 18.05
N GLU A 160 41.32 -3.43 18.22
CA GLU A 160 41.33 -2.19 17.42
C GLU A 160 41.41 -2.49 15.93
N ALA A 161 42.35 -3.36 15.51
CA ALA A 161 42.50 -3.77 14.11
C ALA A 161 41.24 -4.49 13.58
N GLY A 162 40.58 -5.30 14.41
CA GLY A 162 39.31 -5.96 14.06
C GLY A 162 38.20 -4.97 13.74
N TYR A 163 38.03 -3.92 14.56
CA TYR A 163 37.05 -2.87 14.31
C TYR A 163 37.40 -2.06 13.04
N ILE A 164 38.67 -1.69 12.85
CA ILE A 164 39.13 -0.98 11.65
C ILE A 164 38.83 -1.78 10.38
N ASN A 165 39.08 -3.09 10.39
CA ASN A 165 38.80 -3.95 9.23
C ASN A 165 37.30 -3.97 8.89
N LYS A 166 36.42 -4.10 9.88
CA LYS A 166 34.97 -4.05 9.68
C LYS A 166 34.50 -2.70 9.15
N ILE A 167 35.02 -1.60 9.70
CA ILE A 167 34.69 -0.24 9.24
C ILE A 167 35.08 -0.05 7.77
N ASN A 168 36.27 -0.53 7.37
CA ASN A 168 36.73 -0.44 5.99
C ASN A 168 35.86 -1.28 5.04
N GLU A 169 35.47 -2.48 5.45
CA GLU A 169 34.56 -3.32 4.68
C GLU A 169 33.20 -2.65 4.47
N LEU A 170 32.58 -2.16 5.56
CA LEU A 170 31.28 -1.48 5.48
C LEU A 170 31.34 -0.22 4.62
N ARG A 171 32.44 0.54 4.71
CA ARG A 171 32.65 1.72 3.88
C ARG A 171 32.73 1.36 2.40
N ASP A 172 33.49 0.32 2.06
CA ASP A 172 33.64 -0.17 0.69
C ASP A 172 32.29 -0.64 0.11
N VAL A 173 31.49 -1.37 0.91
CA VAL A 173 30.13 -1.80 0.54
C VAL A 173 29.24 -0.60 0.19
N ILE A 174 29.28 0.47 0.99
CA ILE A 174 28.45 1.67 0.80
C ILE A 174 28.92 2.47 -0.43
N GLU A 175 30.22 2.77 -0.51
CA GLU A 175 30.81 3.60 -1.57
C GLU A 175 30.69 2.94 -2.94
N ASN A 176 30.87 1.62 -3.01
CA ASN A 176 30.72 0.86 -4.25
C ASN A 176 29.27 0.42 -4.53
N SER A 177 28.34 0.66 -3.60
CA SER A 177 26.95 0.18 -3.67
C SER A 177 26.87 -1.34 -3.92
N ASP A 178 27.73 -2.11 -3.26
CA ASP A 178 27.81 -3.58 -3.40
C ASP A 178 26.69 -4.27 -2.62
N TYR A 179 25.51 -4.31 -3.23
CA TYR A 179 24.35 -4.94 -2.63
C TYR A 179 24.53 -6.45 -2.40
N ASN A 180 25.37 -7.13 -3.19
CA ASN A 180 25.60 -8.56 -3.01
C ASN A 180 26.38 -8.80 -1.72
N ARG A 181 27.44 -8.00 -1.48
CA ARG A 181 28.19 -8.11 -0.22
C ARG A 181 27.34 -7.71 0.98
N HIS A 182 26.48 -6.70 0.84
CA HIS A 182 25.47 -6.38 1.87
C HIS A 182 24.59 -7.60 2.21
N THR A 183 24.01 -8.27 1.20
CA THR A 183 23.19 -9.46 1.43
C THR A 183 23.98 -10.60 2.10
N GLU A 184 25.27 -10.79 1.75
CA GLU A 184 26.14 -11.76 2.45
C GLU A 184 26.34 -11.42 3.92
N LEU A 185 26.58 -10.14 4.23
CA LEU A 185 26.73 -9.65 5.60
C LEU A 185 25.42 -9.84 6.39
N GLU A 186 24.26 -9.59 5.79
CA GLU A 186 22.96 -9.87 6.42
C GLU A 186 22.78 -11.36 6.74
N ILE A 187 23.12 -12.25 5.80
CA ILE A 187 23.10 -13.71 6.01
C ILE A 187 24.01 -14.08 7.19
N GLN A 188 25.21 -13.52 7.24
CA GLN A 188 26.16 -13.78 8.32
C GLN A 188 25.60 -13.31 9.68
N ARG A 189 25.11 -12.07 9.77
CA ARG A 189 24.51 -11.52 11.01
C ARG A 189 23.34 -12.37 11.52
N LYS A 190 22.48 -12.86 10.62
CA LYS A 190 21.35 -13.75 10.98
C LYS A 190 21.84 -15.10 11.50
N LYS A 191 22.86 -15.70 10.88
CA LYS A 191 23.49 -16.95 11.35
C LYS A 191 24.15 -16.79 12.72
N GLU A 192 24.93 -15.72 12.91
CA GLU A 192 25.54 -15.39 14.20
C GLU A 192 24.49 -15.20 15.31
N SER A 193 23.32 -14.62 14.98
CA SER A 193 22.20 -14.47 15.92
C SER A 193 21.59 -15.81 16.31
N ILE A 194 21.42 -16.73 15.34
CA ILE A 194 20.94 -18.10 15.61
C ILE A 194 21.94 -18.85 16.50
N GLU A 195 23.24 -18.79 16.19
CA GLU A 195 24.30 -19.43 16.98
C GLU A 195 24.32 -18.91 18.43
N LEU A 196 24.17 -17.59 18.61
CA LEU A 196 24.07 -16.98 19.94
C LEU A 196 22.87 -17.52 20.72
N TYR A 197 21.68 -17.58 20.10
CA TYR A 197 20.48 -18.10 20.75
C TYR A 197 20.58 -19.60 21.05
N GLN A 198 21.18 -20.39 20.16
CA GLN A 198 21.47 -21.80 20.43
C GLN A 198 22.41 -21.97 21.63
N LYS A 199 23.43 -21.11 21.75
CA LYS A 199 24.33 -21.13 22.91
C LYS A 199 23.59 -20.84 24.22
N ASN A 200 22.66 -19.88 24.23
CA ASN A 200 21.85 -19.59 25.43
C ASN A 200 21.01 -20.80 25.87
N ILE A 201 20.44 -21.54 24.90
CA ILE A 201 19.72 -22.79 25.16
C ILE A 201 20.66 -23.84 25.76
N GLU A 202 21.85 -24.04 25.19
CA GLU A 202 22.83 -25.00 25.72
C GLU A 202 23.29 -24.64 27.14
N GLU A 203 23.49 -23.35 27.44
CA GLU A 203 23.89 -22.89 28.77
C GLU A 203 22.82 -23.21 29.83
N TYR A 204 21.54 -22.99 29.49
CA TYR A 204 20.42 -23.43 30.32
C TYR A 204 20.44 -24.95 30.55
N GLU A 205 20.55 -25.74 29.49
CA GLU A 205 20.52 -27.21 29.57
C GLU A 205 21.68 -27.76 30.43
N LYS A 206 22.87 -27.20 30.27
CA LYS A 206 24.06 -27.54 31.06
C LYS A 206 23.86 -27.23 32.55
N LEU A 207 23.23 -26.11 32.89
CA LEU A 207 22.96 -25.76 34.30
C LEU A 207 21.79 -26.58 34.88
N ALA A 208 20.72 -26.78 34.11
CA ALA A 208 19.57 -27.58 34.50
C ALA A 208 19.98 -29.03 34.82
N ALA A 209 20.87 -29.62 34.02
CA ALA A 209 21.40 -30.96 34.24
C ALA A 209 22.19 -31.11 35.54
N LYS A 210 22.79 -30.01 36.05
CA LYS A 210 23.52 -30.01 37.34
C LYS A 210 22.57 -29.91 38.54
N ASN A 211 21.30 -29.58 38.33
CA ASN A 211 20.27 -29.44 39.36
C ASN A 211 20.73 -28.62 40.59
N PRO A 212 21.10 -27.34 40.41
CA PRO A 212 21.61 -26.51 41.50
C PRO A 212 20.58 -26.35 42.62
N THR A 213 21.02 -26.56 43.86
CA THR A 213 20.15 -26.50 45.05
C THR A 213 20.29 -25.21 45.85
N ASP A 214 21.38 -24.49 45.65
CA ASP A 214 21.67 -23.18 46.25
C ASP A 214 20.84 -22.06 45.61
N GLU A 215 20.64 -20.97 46.35
CA GLU A 215 19.79 -19.85 45.90
C GLU A 215 20.34 -19.14 44.66
N GLU A 216 21.66 -18.99 44.57
CA GLU A 216 22.33 -18.34 43.43
C GLU A 216 22.19 -19.19 42.16
N GLY A 217 22.46 -20.49 42.23
CA GLY A 217 22.27 -21.42 41.12
C GLY A 217 20.80 -21.54 40.67
N LYS A 218 19.82 -21.47 41.58
CA LYS A 218 18.40 -21.42 41.24
C LYS A 218 18.02 -20.12 40.53
N ALA A 219 18.46 -18.97 41.04
CA ALA A 219 18.21 -17.69 40.41
C ALA A 219 18.81 -17.61 39.00
N LYS A 220 20.03 -18.13 38.82
CA LYS A 220 20.67 -18.19 37.49
C LYS A 220 19.94 -19.15 36.54
N LEU A 221 19.43 -20.27 37.05
CA LEU A 221 18.64 -21.21 36.26
C LEU A 221 17.32 -20.58 35.79
N ASP A 222 16.64 -19.80 36.64
CA ASP A 222 15.42 -19.08 36.28
C ASP A 222 15.66 -17.97 35.25
N GLU A 223 16.79 -17.27 35.32
CA GLU A 223 17.22 -16.29 34.31
C GLU A 223 17.45 -16.97 32.95
N LEU A 224 18.31 -18.01 32.92
CA LEU A 224 18.60 -18.77 31.70
C LEU A 224 17.36 -19.43 31.11
N LYS A 225 16.38 -19.81 31.95
CA LYS A 225 15.10 -20.35 31.47
C LYS A 225 14.35 -19.33 30.60
N LYS A 226 14.31 -18.07 31.03
CA LYS A 226 13.65 -16.98 30.26
C LYS A 226 14.39 -16.71 28.95
N GLU A 227 15.72 -16.73 28.98
CA GLU A 227 16.54 -16.58 27.77
C GLU A 227 16.34 -17.74 26.79
N LYS A 228 16.25 -18.97 27.29
CA LYS A 228 15.89 -20.16 26.49
C LYS A 228 14.51 -19.99 25.84
N GLU A 229 13.48 -19.67 26.63
CA GLU A 229 12.11 -19.51 26.11
C GLU A 229 12.04 -18.41 25.05
N TYR A 230 12.80 -17.33 25.22
CA TYR A 230 12.96 -16.28 24.22
C TYR A 230 13.66 -16.81 22.95
N ALA A 231 14.79 -17.50 23.10
CA ALA A 231 15.56 -18.08 21.99
C ALA A 231 14.73 -19.06 21.16
N GLU A 232 13.99 -19.98 21.80
CA GLU A 232 13.13 -20.96 21.13
C GLU A 232 12.01 -20.30 20.30
N ARG A 233 11.55 -19.11 20.70
CA ARG A 233 10.54 -18.34 19.95
C ARG A 233 11.14 -17.54 18.80
N GLU A 234 12.35 -17.00 18.96
CA GLU A 234 12.96 -16.11 17.96
C GLU A 234 13.70 -16.88 16.86
N ILE A 235 14.32 -18.03 17.16
CA ILE A 235 15.08 -18.82 16.16
C ILE A 235 14.24 -19.11 14.90
N PRO A 236 13.00 -19.64 14.98
CA PRO A 236 12.21 -19.93 13.78
C PRO A 236 11.87 -18.68 12.95
N LYS A 237 11.72 -17.51 13.58
CA LYS A 237 11.47 -16.25 12.89
C LYS A 237 12.71 -15.81 12.11
N ILE A 238 13.88 -15.93 12.73
CA ILE A 238 15.17 -15.59 12.10
C ILE A 238 15.49 -16.58 10.97
N GLU A 239 15.18 -17.87 11.14
CA GLU A 239 15.33 -18.87 10.07
C GLU A 239 14.44 -18.56 8.87
N GLN A 240 13.22 -18.08 9.10
CA GLN A 240 12.33 -17.65 8.03
C GLN A 240 12.86 -16.40 7.30
N ASP A 241 13.35 -15.39 8.04
CA ASP A 241 13.99 -14.21 7.43
C ASP A 241 15.24 -14.62 6.64
N LEU A 242 16.04 -15.54 7.19
CA LEU A 242 17.24 -16.06 6.55
C LEU A 242 16.91 -16.75 5.23
N ALA A 243 15.81 -17.51 5.16
CA ALA A 243 15.36 -18.12 3.91
C ALA A 243 15.02 -17.09 2.83
N ILE A 244 14.42 -15.95 3.20
CA ILE A 244 14.12 -14.85 2.27
C ILE A 244 15.42 -14.21 1.76
N ILE A 245 16.34 -13.90 2.66
CA ILE A 245 17.62 -13.26 2.32
C ILE A 245 18.50 -14.23 1.49
N GLN A 246 18.47 -15.52 1.81
CA GLN A 246 19.17 -16.55 1.02
C GLN A 246 18.57 -16.65 -0.38
N PHE A 247 17.24 -16.64 -0.51
CA PHE A 247 16.58 -16.61 -1.82
C PHE A 247 16.99 -15.37 -2.63
N ARG A 248 17.05 -14.18 -2.00
CA ARG A 248 17.54 -12.94 -2.61
C ARG A 248 18.97 -13.12 -3.15
N TYR A 249 19.86 -13.65 -2.32
CA TYR A 249 21.27 -13.87 -2.67
C TYR A 249 21.43 -14.85 -3.83
N ASP A 250 20.80 -16.03 -3.73
CA ASP A 250 20.91 -17.10 -4.71
C ASP A 250 20.40 -16.67 -6.09
N ASN A 251 19.38 -15.81 -6.12
CA ASN A 251 18.77 -15.28 -7.34
C ASN A 251 19.34 -13.91 -7.76
N LYS A 252 20.34 -13.38 -7.05
CA LYS A 252 21.00 -12.08 -7.33
C LYS A 252 20.04 -10.90 -7.43
N ILE A 253 19.02 -10.86 -6.56
CA ILE A 253 17.99 -9.83 -6.58
C ILE A 253 18.52 -8.55 -5.90
N ASP A 254 18.69 -7.49 -6.68
CA ASP A 254 19.09 -6.16 -6.18
C ASP A 254 18.00 -5.49 -5.32
N TYR A 255 18.32 -4.34 -4.74
CA TYR A 255 17.39 -3.56 -3.90
C TYR A 255 16.75 -2.40 -4.69
N ASP A 256 16.79 -2.41 -6.03
CA ASP A 256 16.17 -1.38 -6.87
C ASP A 256 14.65 -1.43 -6.72
N LYS A 257 14.01 -0.27 -6.54
CA LYS A 257 12.54 -0.15 -6.43
C LYS A 257 11.84 -0.46 -7.76
N ASN A 258 12.54 -0.42 -8.87
CA ASN A 258 12.05 -0.85 -10.18
C ASN A 258 12.12 -2.38 -10.37
N ASN A 259 12.84 -3.08 -9.50
CA ASN A 259 12.89 -4.54 -9.51
C ASN A 259 11.69 -5.10 -8.74
N TRP A 260 10.76 -5.73 -9.46
CA TRP A 260 9.55 -6.25 -8.83
C TRP A 260 9.82 -7.36 -7.82
N LYS A 261 10.91 -8.15 -8.01
CA LYS A 261 11.27 -9.21 -7.05
C LYS A 261 11.69 -8.62 -5.70
N ASN A 262 12.41 -7.50 -5.72
CA ASN A 262 12.72 -6.73 -4.53
C ASN A 262 11.44 -6.24 -3.84
N ASN A 263 10.49 -5.71 -4.60
CA ASN A 263 9.23 -5.24 -4.06
C ASN A 263 8.42 -6.39 -3.44
N SER A 264 8.35 -7.55 -4.10
CA SER A 264 7.70 -8.76 -3.56
C SER A 264 8.37 -9.26 -2.28
N ILE A 265 9.71 -9.26 -2.22
CA ILE A 265 10.46 -9.60 -1.00
C ILE A 265 10.11 -8.63 0.14
N LYS A 266 10.15 -7.32 -0.11
CA LYS A 266 9.77 -6.31 0.89
C LYS A 266 8.33 -6.46 1.36
N SER A 267 7.41 -6.81 0.47
CA SER A 267 6.01 -7.10 0.82
C SER A 267 5.89 -8.35 1.69
N ILE A 268 6.64 -9.42 1.40
CA ILE A 268 6.69 -10.62 2.26
C ILE A 268 7.22 -10.26 3.64
N GLU A 269 8.33 -9.52 3.72
CA GLU A 269 8.92 -9.06 4.99
C GLU A 269 7.92 -8.24 5.82
N SER A 270 7.20 -7.32 5.17
CA SER A 270 6.16 -6.50 5.82
C SER A 270 4.99 -7.35 6.33
N GLU A 271 4.46 -8.26 5.52
CA GLU A 271 3.34 -9.11 5.92
C GLU A 271 3.74 -10.09 7.03
N LEU A 272 4.99 -10.59 7.01
CA LEU A 272 5.52 -11.42 8.08
C LEU A 272 5.72 -10.64 9.38
N HIS A 273 6.18 -9.39 9.31
CA HIS A 273 6.28 -8.52 10.47
C HIS A 273 4.92 -8.39 11.16
N ASP A 274 3.88 -8.04 10.40
CA ASP A 274 2.52 -7.90 10.90
C ASP A 274 1.95 -9.22 11.43
N LEU A 275 2.20 -10.34 10.74
CA LEU A 275 1.74 -11.67 11.15
C LEU A 275 2.34 -12.12 12.48
N ARG A 276 3.54 -11.64 12.82
CA ARG A 276 4.27 -11.95 14.06
C ARG A 276 3.85 -11.07 15.24
N ILE A 277 3.04 -10.03 15.03
CA ILE A 277 2.51 -9.20 16.12
C ILE A 277 1.53 -10.03 16.95
N GLU A 278 1.83 -10.21 18.23
CA GLU A 278 0.98 -11.02 19.11
C GLU A 278 -0.38 -10.36 19.35
N MET A 279 -1.43 -11.18 19.34
CA MET A 279 -2.79 -10.75 19.66
C MET A 279 -2.84 -10.23 21.10
N LEU A 280 -3.44 -9.05 21.28
CA LEU A 280 -3.64 -8.49 22.61
C LEU A 280 -4.63 -9.33 23.41
N ASP A 281 -4.35 -9.52 24.69
CA ASP A 281 -5.36 -10.02 25.64
C ASP A 281 -6.45 -8.96 25.90
N GLU A 282 -7.57 -9.36 26.52
CA GLU A 282 -8.71 -8.45 26.74
C GLU A 282 -8.35 -7.23 27.59
N LYS A 283 -7.44 -7.38 28.56
CA LYS A 283 -7.02 -6.29 29.44
C LYS A 283 -6.15 -5.30 28.66
N ALA A 284 -5.17 -5.79 27.91
CA ALA A 284 -4.32 -5.00 27.04
C ALA A 284 -5.14 -4.31 25.95
N PHE A 285 -6.08 -5.02 25.32
CA PHE A 285 -7.03 -4.46 24.36
C PHE A 285 -7.75 -3.25 24.95
N ASN A 286 -8.40 -3.41 26.11
CA ASN A 286 -9.17 -2.35 26.77
C ASN A 286 -8.33 -1.12 27.18
N VAL A 287 -7.02 -1.30 27.42
CA VAL A 287 -6.08 -0.20 27.70
C VAL A 287 -5.56 0.43 26.40
N SER A 288 -5.37 -0.39 25.38
CA SER A 288 -4.79 -0.01 24.09
C SER A 288 -5.76 0.66 23.11
N VAL A 289 -7.05 0.82 23.47
CA VAL A 289 -8.05 1.53 22.65
C VAL A 289 -7.69 3.01 22.55
N ASN A 290 -6.64 3.28 21.78
CA ASN A 290 -6.38 4.52 21.08
C ASN A 290 -7.18 4.51 19.77
N ASN A 291 -7.32 5.69 19.16
CA ASN A 291 -8.27 5.99 18.09
C ASN A 291 -8.21 5.12 16.81
N ASP A 292 -7.21 4.26 16.62
CA ASP A 292 -6.88 3.66 15.32
C ASP A 292 -7.54 2.31 15.00
N SER A 293 -8.12 1.61 15.99
CA SER A 293 -8.85 0.36 15.69
C SER A 293 -10.26 0.64 15.15
N LEU A 294 -10.66 -0.05 14.07
CA LEU A 294 -12.03 0.04 13.53
C LEU A 294 -13.04 -0.84 14.30
N VAL A 295 -12.54 -1.68 15.21
CA VAL A 295 -13.33 -2.61 16.04
C VAL A 295 -13.71 -1.98 17.37
N THR A 296 -14.92 -2.30 17.86
CA THR A 296 -15.50 -1.67 19.07
C THR A 296 -15.63 -2.61 20.27
N SER A 297 -15.41 -3.91 20.06
CA SER A 297 -15.41 -4.91 21.13
C SER A 297 -14.22 -5.87 20.99
N TYR A 298 -13.85 -6.51 22.09
CA TYR A 298 -12.77 -7.50 22.09
C TYR A 298 -13.11 -8.71 21.20
N GLU A 299 -14.36 -9.16 21.17
CA GLU A 299 -14.80 -10.25 20.28
C GLU A 299 -14.62 -9.87 18.80
N GLN A 300 -15.01 -8.66 18.40
CA GLN A 300 -14.78 -8.16 17.05
C GLN A 300 -13.29 -8.06 16.71
N TYR A 301 -12.46 -7.65 17.67
CA TYR A 301 -11.01 -7.62 17.52
C TYR A 301 -10.44 -9.01 17.26
N VAL A 302 -10.82 -10.02 18.05
CA VAL A 302 -10.34 -11.40 17.86
C VAL A 302 -10.72 -11.95 16.49
N GLU A 303 -11.95 -11.71 16.03
CA GLU A 303 -12.40 -12.15 14.70
C GLU A 303 -11.63 -11.41 13.58
N SER A 304 -11.50 -10.09 13.72
CA SER A 304 -10.76 -9.22 12.82
C SER A 304 -9.29 -9.63 12.67
N TYR A 305 -8.61 -9.86 13.80
CA TYR A 305 -7.22 -10.30 13.86
C TYR A 305 -7.02 -11.64 13.13
N LYS A 306 -7.89 -12.63 13.38
CA LYS A 306 -7.83 -13.93 12.70
C LYS A 306 -7.99 -13.79 11.19
N LYS A 307 -8.99 -13.04 10.72
CA LYS A 307 -9.23 -12.81 9.30
C LYS A 307 -8.10 -12.04 8.63
N ALA A 308 -7.55 -11.03 9.30
CA ALA A 308 -6.40 -10.29 8.79
C ALA A 308 -5.23 -11.27 8.57
N ASN A 309 -4.88 -12.06 9.59
CA ASN A 309 -3.77 -13.03 9.50
C ASN A 309 -3.99 -14.14 8.47
N GLU A 310 -5.22 -14.65 8.32
CA GLU A 310 -5.57 -15.58 7.23
C GLU A 310 -5.22 -14.97 5.86
N LYS A 311 -5.63 -13.72 5.63
CA LYS A 311 -5.33 -12.99 4.39
C LYS A 311 -3.85 -12.70 4.20
N ARG A 312 -3.11 -12.40 5.28
CA ARG A 312 -1.64 -12.22 5.22
C ARG A 312 -0.96 -13.48 4.72
N VAL A 313 -1.37 -14.63 5.24
CA VAL A 313 -0.84 -15.92 4.81
C VAL A 313 -1.14 -16.19 3.34
N GLU A 314 -2.33 -15.84 2.85
CA GLU A 314 -2.66 -15.94 1.41
C GLU A 314 -1.75 -15.03 0.56
N ILE A 315 -1.59 -13.76 0.95
CA ILE A 315 -0.71 -12.81 0.24
C ILE A 315 0.74 -13.30 0.21
N ILE A 316 1.27 -13.75 1.35
CA ILE A 316 2.64 -14.27 1.45
C ILE A 316 2.83 -15.46 0.49
N LYS A 317 1.84 -16.38 0.43
CA LYS A 317 1.88 -17.53 -0.46
C LYS A 317 1.84 -17.13 -1.94
N GLU A 318 0.98 -16.17 -2.30
CA GLU A 318 0.90 -15.63 -3.66
C GLU A 318 2.23 -14.98 -4.08
N LEU A 319 2.83 -14.16 -3.21
CA LEU A 319 4.11 -13.51 -3.47
C LEU A 319 5.24 -14.52 -3.64
N TRP A 320 5.30 -15.56 -2.80
CA TRP A 320 6.27 -16.64 -2.96
C TRP A 320 6.09 -17.40 -4.27
N HIS A 321 4.85 -17.78 -4.61
CA HIS A 321 4.56 -18.44 -5.89
C HIS A 321 4.97 -17.57 -7.08
N GLY A 322 4.74 -16.25 -6.99
CA GLY A 322 5.18 -15.29 -7.99
C GLY A 322 6.70 -15.23 -8.14
N LEU A 323 7.43 -15.18 -7.02
CA LEU A 323 8.90 -15.19 -7.01
C LEU A 323 9.49 -16.48 -7.60
N GLU A 324 8.94 -17.64 -7.25
CA GLU A 324 9.41 -18.95 -7.70
C GLU A 324 9.14 -19.21 -9.20
N ASN A 325 8.03 -18.68 -9.71
CA ASN A 325 7.59 -18.91 -11.10
C ASN A 325 7.86 -17.72 -12.04
N ASP A 326 8.55 -16.68 -11.57
CA ASP A 326 8.84 -15.45 -12.32
C ASP A 326 7.57 -14.71 -12.79
N ILE A 327 6.52 -14.71 -11.96
CA ILE A 327 5.23 -14.07 -12.22
C ILE A 327 5.11 -12.81 -11.35
N PRO A 328 5.31 -11.60 -11.92
CA PRO A 328 5.16 -10.36 -11.17
C PRO A 328 3.69 -10.11 -10.80
N ASP A 329 3.47 -9.74 -9.54
CA ASP A 329 2.16 -9.35 -9.03
C ASP A 329 1.61 -8.12 -9.76
N LEU A 330 0.28 -8.00 -9.84
CA LEU A 330 -0.39 -6.92 -10.53
C LEU A 330 -0.11 -5.58 -9.84
N GLY A 331 0.56 -4.67 -10.55
CA GLY A 331 0.93 -3.36 -10.00
C GLY A 331 2.38 -3.27 -9.51
N SER A 332 3.06 -4.41 -9.35
CA SER A 332 4.47 -4.46 -8.93
C SER A 332 5.46 -4.06 -10.04
N VAL A 333 5.03 -4.13 -11.30
CA VAL A 333 5.78 -3.74 -12.49
C VAL A 333 5.04 -2.66 -13.27
N LYS A 334 5.78 -1.75 -13.91
CA LYS A 334 5.21 -0.81 -14.87
C LYS A 334 4.97 -1.51 -16.21
N ASP A 335 3.84 -2.19 -16.34
CA ASP A 335 3.44 -2.91 -17.55
C ASP A 335 2.03 -2.53 -18.05
N ALA A 336 1.59 -3.14 -19.15
CA ALA A 336 0.27 -2.85 -19.71
C ALA A 336 -0.90 -3.31 -18.81
N ARG A 337 -0.72 -4.37 -18.00
CA ARG A 337 -1.75 -4.86 -17.06
C ARG A 337 -1.98 -3.83 -15.98
N SER A 338 -0.89 -3.37 -15.36
CA SER A 338 -0.90 -2.38 -14.28
C SER A 338 -1.42 -1.03 -14.76
N ALA A 339 -1.06 -0.63 -15.98
CA ALA A 339 -1.60 0.59 -16.58
C ALA A 339 -3.13 0.52 -16.77
N VAL A 340 -3.65 -0.59 -17.30
CA VAL A 340 -5.09 -0.78 -17.48
C VAL A 340 -5.79 -0.86 -16.12
N ASP A 341 -5.28 -1.69 -15.20
CA ASP A 341 -5.88 -1.96 -13.90
C ASP A 341 -6.01 -0.70 -13.04
N SER A 342 -4.96 0.11 -12.97
CA SER A 342 -4.94 1.35 -12.19
C SER A 342 -5.80 2.47 -12.78
N THR A 343 -6.24 2.38 -14.04
CA THR A 343 -6.89 3.51 -14.74
C THR A 343 -8.23 3.23 -15.40
N TYR A 344 -8.68 1.99 -15.56
CA TYR A 344 -9.96 1.70 -16.24
C TYR A 344 -11.18 2.36 -15.55
N GLU A 345 -11.13 2.52 -14.23
CA GLU A 345 -12.18 3.16 -13.42
C GLU A 345 -12.43 4.62 -13.83
N ILE A 346 -11.43 5.30 -14.41
CA ILE A 346 -11.58 6.65 -14.95
C ILE A 346 -12.64 6.66 -16.06
N TYR A 347 -12.71 5.62 -16.91
CA TYR A 347 -13.71 5.53 -17.98
C TYR A 347 -15.10 5.23 -17.45
N VAL A 348 -15.21 4.52 -16.32
CA VAL A 348 -16.48 4.32 -15.60
C VAL A 348 -16.99 5.68 -15.07
N ILE A 349 -16.12 6.45 -14.40
CA ILE A 349 -16.44 7.80 -13.89
C ILE A 349 -16.89 8.72 -15.05
N LEU A 350 -16.12 8.78 -16.14
CA LEU A 350 -16.42 9.64 -17.29
C LEU A 350 -17.74 9.23 -17.99
N ALA A 351 -18.01 7.92 -18.09
CA ALA A 351 -19.29 7.43 -18.60
C ALA A 351 -20.46 7.83 -17.69
N ILE A 352 -20.29 7.78 -16.37
CA ILE A 352 -21.31 8.21 -15.40
C ILE A 352 -21.60 9.70 -15.52
N ILE A 353 -20.57 10.54 -15.65
CA ILE A 353 -20.73 11.98 -15.89
C ILE A 353 -21.56 12.21 -17.17
N MET A 354 -21.25 11.49 -18.25
CA MET A 354 -21.99 11.59 -19.51
C MET A 354 -23.45 11.14 -19.38
N VAL A 355 -23.69 10.07 -18.63
CA VAL A 355 -25.03 9.59 -18.28
C VAL A 355 -25.81 10.63 -17.47
N ILE A 356 -25.17 11.31 -16.50
CA ILE A 356 -25.82 12.38 -15.73
C ILE A 356 -26.23 13.54 -16.65
N ILE A 357 -25.32 14.01 -17.51
CA ILE A 357 -25.57 15.14 -18.42
C ILE A 357 -26.69 14.81 -19.41
N ILE A 358 -26.61 13.66 -20.09
CA ILE A 358 -27.59 13.28 -21.11
C ILE A 358 -28.90 12.88 -20.44
N GLY A 359 -28.85 12.00 -19.45
CA GLY A 359 -30.02 11.48 -18.74
C GLY A 359 -30.81 12.56 -18.03
N GLY A 360 -30.15 13.58 -17.49
CA GLY A 360 -30.82 14.71 -16.82
C GLY A 360 -31.68 15.52 -17.79
N GLY A 361 -31.21 15.72 -19.02
CA GLY A 361 -31.90 16.51 -20.04
C GLY A 361 -32.84 15.72 -20.96
N ILE A 362 -32.73 14.39 -21.04
CA ILE A 362 -33.38 13.60 -22.10
C ILE A 362 -34.92 13.57 -22.02
N VAL A 363 -35.47 13.66 -20.81
CA VAL A 363 -36.93 13.76 -20.56
C VAL A 363 -37.32 15.18 -20.18
N ALA A 364 -36.66 15.75 -19.16
CA ALA A 364 -36.95 17.11 -18.68
C ALA A 364 -36.84 18.18 -19.78
N GLY A 365 -35.88 18.05 -20.71
CA GLY A 365 -35.71 18.98 -21.82
C GLY A 365 -36.87 18.95 -22.83
N GLU A 366 -37.59 17.83 -22.96
CA GLU A 366 -38.79 17.77 -23.82
C GLU A 366 -39.98 18.48 -23.17
N TYR A 367 -40.04 18.49 -21.84
CA TYR A 367 -41.04 19.25 -21.10
C TYR A 367 -40.77 20.75 -21.18
N SER A 368 -39.52 21.19 -20.95
CA SER A 368 -39.15 22.61 -21.03
C SER A 368 -39.37 23.19 -22.42
N ASN A 369 -39.06 22.42 -23.47
CA ASN A 369 -39.20 22.86 -24.86
C ASN A 369 -40.62 22.65 -25.43
N GLY A 370 -41.54 22.07 -24.65
CA GLY A 370 -42.91 21.77 -25.07
C GLY A 370 -43.07 20.66 -26.11
N SER A 371 -41.96 20.07 -26.58
CA SER A 371 -41.92 18.99 -27.58
C SER A 371 -42.45 17.66 -27.08
N ILE A 372 -42.60 17.50 -25.76
CA ILE A 372 -43.29 16.34 -25.16
C ILE A 372 -44.71 16.16 -25.73
N ARG A 373 -45.40 17.26 -26.09
CA ARG A 373 -46.74 17.22 -26.70
C ARG A 373 -46.72 16.54 -28.07
N LEU A 374 -45.73 16.87 -28.89
CA LEU A 374 -45.54 16.25 -30.22
C LEU A 374 -45.23 14.76 -30.12
N LEU A 375 -44.47 14.34 -29.09
CA LEU A 375 -44.17 12.92 -28.86
C LEU A 375 -45.41 12.12 -28.47
N MET A 376 -46.40 12.76 -27.84
CA MET A 376 -47.57 12.11 -27.27
C MET A 376 -48.73 11.93 -28.25
N ILE A 377 -48.70 12.67 -29.37
CA ILE A 377 -49.65 12.50 -30.48
C ILE A 377 -49.24 11.33 -31.40
N ARG A 378 -47.96 10.91 -31.36
CA ARG A 378 -47.50 9.77 -32.16
C ARG A 378 -48.19 8.47 -31.69
N PRO A 379 -48.53 7.54 -32.61
CA PRO A 379 -49.19 6.27 -32.29
C PRO A 379 -48.20 5.26 -31.67
N VAL A 380 -47.55 5.65 -30.58
CA VAL A 380 -46.57 4.86 -29.82
C VAL A 380 -46.97 4.92 -28.35
N SER A 381 -47.00 3.75 -27.68
CA SER A 381 -47.36 3.69 -26.26
C SER A 381 -46.36 4.46 -25.38
N ARG A 382 -46.85 5.22 -24.40
CA ARG A 382 -46.03 6.08 -23.51
C ARG A 382 -44.84 5.38 -22.87
N TRP A 383 -45.00 4.13 -22.44
CA TRP A 383 -43.90 3.35 -21.86
C TRP A 383 -42.77 3.06 -22.87
N LYS A 384 -43.10 2.89 -24.17
CA LYS A 384 -42.10 2.72 -25.23
C LYS A 384 -41.32 4.01 -25.47
N ILE A 385 -41.98 5.16 -25.29
CA ILE A 385 -41.34 6.48 -25.38
C ILE A 385 -40.23 6.60 -24.34
N LEU A 386 -40.57 6.27 -23.10
CA LEU A 386 -39.63 6.31 -22.00
C LEU A 386 -38.50 5.27 -22.16
N LEU A 387 -38.84 4.06 -22.62
CA LEU A 387 -37.87 2.98 -22.81
C LEU A 387 -36.77 3.32 -23.82
N TYR A 388 -37.09 3.84 -25.01
CA TYR A 388 -36.03 4.11 -25.99
C TYR A 388 -35.11 5.26 -25.54
N LYS A 389 -35.61 6.21 -24.73
CA LYS A 389 -34.78 7.26 -24.12
C LYS A 389 -33.85 6.69 -23.06
N LEU A 390 -34.35 5.82 -22.17
CA LEU A 390 -33.51 5.12 -21.21
C LEU A 390 -32.42 4.28 -21.91
N LEU A 391 -32.79 3.50 -22.93
CA LEU A 391 -31.84 2.71 -23.70
C LEU A 391 -30.79 3.59 -24.38
N ALA A 392 -31.16 4.76 -24.91
CA ALA A 392 -30.19 5.69 -25.49
C ALA A 392 -29.15 6.18 -24.46
N VAL A 393 -29.58 6.53 -23.24
CA VAL A 393 -28.68 6.94 -22.16
C VAL A 393 -27.72 5.79 -21.78
N LEU A 394 -28.27 4.59 -21.59
CA LEU A 394 -27.46 3.42 -21.23
C LEU A 394 -26.47 3.05 -22.33
N ILE A 395 -26.91 3.03 -23.59
CA ILE A 395 -26.02 2.74 -24.73
C ILE A 395 -24.86 3.74 -24.77
N VAL A 396 -25.10 5.04 -24.58
CA VAL A 396 -24.00 6.02 -24.54
C VAL A 396 -23.04 5.72 -23.40
N GLY A 397 -23.55 5.52 -22.17
CA GLY A 397 -22.72 5.22 -21.01
C GLY A 397 -21.87 3.96 -21.19
N PHE A 398 -22.48 2.83 -21.52
CA PHE A 398 -21.77 1.57 -21.75
C PHE A 398 -20.81 1.64 -22.94
N SER A 399 -21.16 2.36 -24.01
CA SER A 399 -20.24 2.52 -25.15
C SER A 399 -18.99 3.29 -24.76
N ILE A 400 -19.09 4.31 -23.90
CA ILE A 400 -17.92 5.04 -23.40
C ILE A 400 -17.03 4.12 -22.57
N VAL A 401 -17.60 3.32 -21.66
CA VAL A 401 -16.82 2.34 -20.87
C VAL A 401 -16.13 1.34 -21.79
N ILE A 402 -16.89 0.69 -22.68
CA ILE A 402 -16.35 -0.37 -23.55
C ILE A 402 -15.26 0.20 -24.47
N LEU A 403 -15.52 1.31 -25.16
CA LEU A 403 -14.55 1.90 -26.08
C LEU A 403 -13.36 2.51 -25.34
N GLY A 404 -13.59 3.18 -24.21
CA GLY A 404 -12.52 3.76 -23.40
C GLY A 404 -11.55 2.70 -22.88
N VAL A 405 -12.10 1.64 -22.27
CA VAL A 405 -11.29 0.51 -21.76
C VAL A 405 -10.62 -0.27 -22.90
N LEU A 406 -11.31 -0.47 -24.03
CA LEU A 406 -10.72 -1.14 -25.18
C LEU A 406 -9.53 -0.34 -25.76
N ILE A 407 -9.68 0.97 -25.93
CA ILE A 407 -8.60 1.84 -26.41
C ILE A 407 -7.47 1.85 -25.40
N LEU A 408 -7.77 1.93 -24.10
CA LEU A 408 -6.79 1.88 -23.01
C LEU A 408 -5.99 0.56 -23.04
N PHE A 409 -6.66 -0.56 -23.26
CA PHE A 409 -6.03 -1.87 -23.37
C PHE A 409 -5.09 -1.94 -24.58
N ILE A 410 -5.55 -1.45 -25.74
CA ILE A 410 -4.74 -1.40 -26.97
C ILE A 410 -3.55 -0.46 -26.81
N SER A 411 -3.76 0.76 -26.32
CA SER A 411 -2.70 1.76 -26.16
C SER A 411 -1.65 1.31 -25.14
N SER A 412 -2.08 0.73 -24.00
CA SER A 412 -1.17 0.16 -23.01
C SER A 412 -0.36 -1.00 -23.61
N GLY A 413 -1.00 -1.90 -24.36
CA GLY A 413 -0.31 -2.98 -25.08
C GLY A 413 0.68 -2.48 -26.14
N VAL A 414 0.40 -1.35 -26.81
CA VAL A 414 1.35 -0.72 -27.75
C VAL A 414 2.55 -0.10 -27.04
N ILE A 415 2.36 0.45 -25.83
CA ILE A 415 3.40 1.22 -25.11
C ILE A 415 4.37 0.34 -24.33
N TRP A 416 3.87 -0.73 -23.70
CA TRP A 416 4.64 -1.67 -22.87
C TRP A 416 4.77 -3.07 -23.48
N GLY A 417 3.98 -3.40 -24.51
CA GLY A 417 3.98 -4.71 -25.17
C GLY A 417 2.77 -5.56 -24.80
N PHE A 418 2.18 -6.23 -25.79
CA PHE A 418 1.02 -7.12 -25.58
C PHE A 418 1.36 -8.42 -24.82
N GLU A 419 2.64 -8.82 -24.79
CA GLU A 419 3.07 -10.00 -24.03
C GLU A 419 2.85 -9.82 -22.53
N THR A 420 2.97 -8.59 -22.00
CA THR A 420 2.73 -8.34 -20.58
C THR A 420 1.27 -8.58 -20.20
N LEU A 421 0.31 -8.42 -21.14
CA LEU A 421 -1.11 -8.71 -20.90
C LEU A 421 -1.42 -10.21 -20.81
N LYS A 422 -0.47 -11.07 -21.21
CA LYS A 422 -0.58 -12.54 -21.07
C LYS A 422 -0.08 -13.03 -19.72
N VAL A 423 0.70 -12.23 -18.98
CA VAL A 423 1.17 -12.60 -17.65
C VAL A 423 -0.05 -12.75 -16.73
N PRO A 424 -0.22 -13.90 -16.07
CA PRO A 424 -1.38 -14.14 -15.22
C PRO A 424 -1.37 -13.24 -13.98
N VAL A 425 -2.54 -13.13 -13.36
CA VAL A 425 -2.71 -12.57 -12.02
C VAL A 425 -2.85 -13.75 -11.07
N LEU A 426 -2.13 -13.71 -9.95
CA LEU A 426 -2.21 -14.73 -8.91
C LEU A 426 -3.38 -14.39 -7.99
N GLU A 427 -4.24 -15.38 -7.74
CA GLU A 427 -5.38 -15.23 -6.82
C GLU A 427 -5.52 -16.49 -5.97
N THR A 428 -5.74 -16.32 -4.66
CA THR A 428 -6.11 -17.42 -3.79
C THR A 428 -7.62 -17.66 -3.86
N ILE A 429 -8.01 -18.79 -4.45
CA ILE A 429 -9.40 -19.23 -4.56
C ILE A 429 -9.57 -20.53 -3.79
N ASN A 430 -10.41 -20.51 -2.75
CA ASN A 430 -10.65 -21.65 -1.88
C ASN A 430 -9.35 -22.24 -1.28
N GLY A 431 -8.41 -21.37 -0.90
CA GLY A 431 -7.13 -21.75 -0.29
C GLY A 431 -6.07 -22.28 -1.27
N ASN A 432 -6.35 -22.31 -2.58
CA ASN A 432 -5.37 -22.67 -3.60
C ASN A 432 -5.00 -21.44 -4.43
N ILE A 433 -3.71 -21.30 -4.75
CA ILE A 433 -3.23 -20.28 -5.68
C ILE A 433 -3.64 -20.69 -7.09
N VAL A 434 -4.32 -19.78 -7.78
CA VAL A 434 -4.77 -19.94 -9.16
C VAL A 434 -4.16 -18.85 -10.01
N GLU A 435 -3.63 -19.23 -11.16
CA GLU A 435 -3.14 -18.31 -12.18
C GLU A 435 -4.29 -17.93 -13.12
N THR A 436 -4.86 -16.75 -12.92
CA THR A 436 -5.97 -16.23 -13.71
C THR A 436 -5.44 -15.34 -14.83
N ASN A 437 -5.84 -15.57 -16.08
CA ASN A 437 -5.52 -14.63 -17.16
C ASN A 437 -6.06 -13.22 -16.84
N TYR A 438 -5.27 -12.18 -17.11
CA TYR A 438 -5.61 -10.79 -16.77
C TYR A 438 -7.00 -10.33 -17.26
N ILE A 439 -7.44 -10.75 -18.45
CA ILE A 439 -8.77 -10.37 -18.97
C ILE A 439 -9.89 -11.01 -18.14
N ASN A 440 -9.71 -12.28 -17.74
CA ASN A 440 -10.67 -13.01 -16.90
C ASN A 440 -10.72 -12.43 -15.47
N TYR A 441 -9.60 -11.92 -14.99
CA TYR A 441 -9.51 -11.18 -13.72
C TYR A 441 -10.24 -9.83 -13.79
N MET A 442 -9.95 -9.02 -14.81
CA MET A 442 -10.43 -7.64 -14.94
C MET A 442 -11.94 -7.56 -15.27
N LEU A 443 -12.46 -8.46 -16.11
CA LEU A 443 -13.82 -8.35 -16.64
C LEU A 443 -14.92 -8.42 -15.55
N PRO A 444 -14.89 -9.35 -14.57
CA PRO A 444 -15.83 -9.34 -13.46
C PRO A 444 -15.79 -8.04 -12.64
N GLN A 445 -14.60 -7.49 -12.41
CA GLN A 445 -14.45 -6.24 -11.67
C GLN A 445 -15.05 -5.06 -12.43
N LEU A 446 -14.78 -4.97 -13.74
CA LEU A 446 -15.37 -3.95 -14.60
C LEU A 446 -16.90 -4.05 -14.62
N LEU A 447 -17.45 -5.26 -14.71
CA LEU A 447 -18.89 -5.49 -14.65
C LEU A 447 -19.50 -4.97 -13.35
N VAL A 448 -18.87 -5.26 -12.21
CA VAL A 448 -19.31 -4.76 -10.90
C VAL A 448 -19.26 -3.23 -10.85
N SER A 449 -18.20 -2.60 -11.35
CA SER A 449 -18.10 -1.14 -11.39
C SER A 449 -19.18 -0.49 -12.27
N THR A 450 -19.59 -1.14 -13.37
CA THR A 450 -20.69 -0.62 -14.21
C THR A 450 -22.09 -0.69 -13.55
N CYS A 451 -22.25 -1.42 -12.43
CA CYS A 451 -23.50 -1.37 -11.66
C CYS A 451 -23.76 0.02 -11.07
N SER A 452 -22.72 0.78 -10.73
CA SER A 452 -22.84 2.19 -10.32
C SER A 452 -23.42 3.04 -11.45
N LEU A 453 -22.97 2.80 -12.69
CA LEU A 453 -23.51 3.48 -13.88
C LEU A 453 -25.00 3.21 -14.06
N LEU A 454 -25.45 1.96 -13.92
CA LEU A 454 -26.87 1.61 -13.98
C LEU A 454 -27.70 2.34 -12.92
N PHE A 455 -27.17 2.42 -11.69
CA PHE A 455 -27.82 3.10 -10.58
C PHE A 455 -27.96 4.60 -10.83
N ILE A 456 -26.87 5.28 -11.19
CA ILE A 456 -26.90 6.72 -11.46
C ILE A 456 -27.74 7.03 -12.70
N ALA A 457 -27.68 6.21 -13.76
CA ALA A 457 -28.56 6.36 -14.92
C ALA A 457 -30.04 6.30 -14.51
N SER A 458 -30.41 5.33 -13.69
CA SER A 458 -31.78 5.14 -13.22
C SER A 458 -32.25 6.29 -12.32
N LEU A 459 -31.39 6.75 -11.41
CA LEU A 459 -31.66 7.87 -10.51
C LEU A 459 -31.90 9.17 -11.28
N VAL A 460 -30.94 9.56 -12.13
CA VAL A 460 -31.03 10.80 -12.90
C VAL A 460 -32.22 10.76 -13.85
N PHE A 461 -32.46 9.63 -14.50
CA PHE A 461 -33.60 9.46 -15.40
C PHE A 461 -34.95 9.55 -14.68
N MET A 462 -35.04 8.98 -13.46
CA MET A 462 -36.20 9.11 -12.59
C MET A 462 -36.44 10.59 -12.24
N ILE A 463 -35.43 11.31 -11.75
CA ILE A 463 -35.57 12.72 -11.37
C ILE A 463 -35.92 13.57 -12.59
N SER A 464 -35.26 13.35 -13.73
CA SER A 464 -35.57 14.03 -15.00
C SER A 464 -37.04 13.87 -15.39
N THR A 465 -37.59 12.66 -15.23
CA THR A 465 -38.98 12.35 -15.59
C THR A 465 -39.99 12.91 -14.58
N LEU A 466 -39.72 12.77 -13.29
CA LEU A 466 -40.65 13.12 -12.22
C LEU A 466 -40.67 14.62 -11.94
N ALA A 467 -39.48 15.22 -11.82
CA ALA A 467 -39.32 16.63 -11.49
C ALA A 467 -39.37 17.54 -12.72
N ARG A 468 -39.14 17.00 -13.93
CA ARG A 468 -39.18 17.74 -15.20
C ARG A 468 -38.24 18.95 -15.21
N ASN A 469 -37.15 18.87 -14.45
CA ASN A 469 -36.15 19.92 -14.32
C ASN A 469 -34.76 19.31 -14.57
N THR A 470 -34.14 19.71 -15.68
CA THR A 470 -32.82 19.24 -16.09
C THR A 470 -31.74 19.58 -15.07
N ALA A 471 -31.75 20.82 -14.56
CA ALA A 471 -30.74 21.29 -13.61
C ALA A 471 -30.82 20.50 -12.30
N LEU A 472 -32.03 20.24 -11.80
CA LEU A 472 -32.24 19.43 -10.59
C LEU A 472 -31.77 17.99 -10.78
N ALA A 473 -32.11 17.35 -11.90
CA ALA A 473 -31.70 15.98 -12.19
C ALA A 473 -30.17 15.84 -12.28
N VAL A 474 -29.51 16.79 -12.93
CA VAL A 474 -28.04 16.83 -13.03
C VAL A 474 -27.41 17.08 -11.67
N ALA A 475 -27.86 18.10 -10.93
CA ALA A 475 -27.28 18.46 -9.63
C ALA A 475 -27.38 17.34 -8.61
N LEU A 476 -28.55 16.68 -8.50
CA LEU A 476 -28.73 15.56 -7.57
C LEU A 476 -27.95 14.31 -8.01
N GLY A 477 -27.88 14.03 -9.31
CA GLY A 477 -27.04 12.95 -9.84
C GLY A 477 -25.56 13.12 -9.50
N MET A 478 -25.05 14.34 -9.69
CA MET A 478 -23.67 14.71 -9.34
C MET A 478 -23.43 14.59 -7.83
N LEU A 479 -24.31 15.16 -7.01
CA LEU A 479 -24.19 15.14 -5.56
C LEU A 479 -24.17 13.72 -5.00
N VAL A 480 -25.06 12.85 -5.49
CA VAL A 480 -25.12 11.46 -5.02
C VAL A 480 -23.87 10.67 -5.43
N TYR A 481 -23.42 10.81 -6.68
CA TYR A 481 -22.26 10.07 -7.16
C TYR A 481 -20.94 10.54 -6.52
N PHE A 482 -20.65 11.84 -6.55
CA PHE A 482 -19.40 12.36 -6.00
C PHE A 482 -19.42 12.48 -4.48
N GLY A 483 -20.59 12.63 -3.85
CA GLY A 483 -20.72 12.68 -2.40
C GLY A 483 -20.55 11.32 -1.72
N ALA A 484 -20.90 10.22 -2.39
CA ALA A 484 -20.89 8.89 -1.80
C ALA A 484 -19.50 8.44 -1.30
N GLY A 485 -18.45 8.59 -2.11
CA GLY A 485 -17.08 8.16 -1.76
C GLY A 485 -16.53 8.86 -0.51
N PRO A 486 -16.43 10.21 -0.50
CA PRO A 486 -15.97 10.97 0.66
C PRO A 486 -16.83 10.76 1.90
N LEU A 487 -18.17 10.68 1.76
CA LEU A 487 -19.06 10.38 2.88
C LEU A 487 -18.75 9.01 3.48
N SER A 488 -18.53 8.00 2.63
CA SER A 488 -18.18 6.66 3.09
C SER A 488 -16.82 6.62 3.78
N GLY A 489 -15.81 7.29 3.24
CA GLY A 489 -14.50 7.42 3.90
C GLY A 489 -14.61 8.10 5.26
N LEU A 490 -15.35 9.21 5.35
CA LEU A 490 -15.60 9.93 6.60
C LEU A 490 -16.29 9.03 7.65
N LEU A 491 -17.34 8.31 7.26
CA LEU A 491 -18.07 7.43 8.17
C LEU A 491 -17.24 6.22 8.62
N ILE A 492 -16.42 5.65 7.73
CA ILE A 492 -15.45 4.60 8.09
C ILE A 492 -14.43 5.15 9.09
N GLY A 493 -13.93 6.37 8.88
CA GLY A 493 -13.05 7.05 9.84
C GLY A 493 -13.71 7.29 11.21
N PHE A 494 -15.04 7.46 11.25
CA PHE A 494 -15.84 7.49 12.48
C PHE A 494 -16.27 6.09 12.98
N LYS A 495 -15.56 5.04 12.55
CA LYS A 495 -15.74 3.64 12.96
C LYS A 495 -17.14 3.08 12.64
N GLN A 496 -17.84 3.65 11.66
CA GLN A 496 -19.16 3.16 11.22
C GLN A 496 -19.00 1.99 10.23
N THR A 497 -18.46 0.87 10.69
CA THR A 497 -18.10 -0.29 9.86
C THR A 497 -19.32 -0.99 9.26
N TRP A 498 -20.50 -0.90 9.88
CA TRP A 498 -21.76 -1.40 9.30
C TRP A 498 -22.05 -0.85 7.90
N LEU A 499 -21.48 0.31 7.57
CA LEU A 499 -21.63 0.97 6.28
C LEU A 499 -21.17 0.10 5.10
N ILE A 500 -20.15 -0.77 5.30
CA ILE A 500 -19.63 -1.65 4.24
C ILE A 500 -20.70 -2.61 3.70
N ASN A 501 -21.76 -2.87 4.47
CA ASN A 501 -22.86 -3.73 4.06
C ASN A 501 -24.04 -2.97 3.43
N THR A 502 -23.91 -1.65 3.25
CA THR A 502 -24.95 -0.78 2.67
C THR A 502 -24.60 -0.34 1.26
N ILE A 503 -25.57 0.24 0.55
CA ILE A 503 -25.39 0.67 -0.85
C ILE A 503 -24.40 1.84 -1.00
N ILE A 504 -24.20 2.65 0.04
CA ILE A 504 -23.56 3.98 -0.07
C ILE A 504 -22.12 3.89 -0.63
N PRO A 505 -21.21 3.05 -0.11
CA PRO A 505 -19.84 2.98 -0.62
C PRO A 505 -19.78 2.55 -2.09
N TYR A 506 -20.75 1.75 -2.53
CA TYR A 506 -20.77 1.17 -3.87
C TYR A 506 -21.35 2.11 -4.93
N ILE A 507 -22.07 3.16 -4.52
CA ILE A 507 -22.51 4.23 -5.45
C ILE A 507 -21.30 4.82 -6.18
N ASN A 508 -20.14 4.92 -5.51
CA ASN A 508 -18.88 5.31 -6.13
C ASN A 508 -17.74 4.39 -5.66
N SER A 509 -17.77 3.14 -6.09
CA SER A 509 -16.71 2.17 -5.82
C SER A 509 -15.35 2.58 -6.41
N SER A 510 -15.36 3.31 -7.52
CA SER A 510 -14.15 3.83 -8.19
C SER A 510 -13.32 4.71 -7.26
N TYR A 511 -13.95 5.45 -6.34
CA TYR A 511 -13.26 6.27 -5.33
C TYR A 511 -12.29 5.45 -4.48
N PHE A 512 -12.72 4.28 -3.99
CA PHE A 512 -11.92 3.44 -3.10
C PHE A 512 -10.79 2.69 -3.80
N LYS A 513 -10.85 2.54 -5.13
CA LYS A 513 -9.74 2.01 -5.92
C LYS A 513 -8.70 3.07 -6.24
N LEU A 514 -9.13 4.30 -6.54
CA LEU A 514 -8.23 5.42 -6.82
C LEU A 514 -7.58 6.01 -5.55
N VAL A 515 -8.27 5.90 -4.41
CA VAL A 515 -7.78 6.35 -3.09
C VAL A 515 -7.86 5.17 -2.12
N PRO A 516 -6.85 4.28 -2.11
CA PRO A 516 -6.93 2.99 -1.44
C PRO A 516 -6.84 3.06 0.08
N TYR A 517 -6.47 4.21 0.68
CA TYR A 517 -6.29 4.39 2.12
C TYR A 517 -7.38 3.74 2.98
N PHE A 518 -8.66 4.02 2.71
CA PHE A 518 -9.76 3.44 3.49
C PHE A 518 -9.96 1.94 3.23
N SER A 519 -9.65 1.47 2.03
CA SER A 519 -9.69 0.04 1.71
C SER A 519 -8.56 -0.73 2.41
N GLU A 520 -7.36 -0.16 2.49
CA GLU A 520 -6.22 -0.70 3.22
C GLU A 520 -6.49 -0.71 4.73
N MET A 521 -7.06 0.37 5.27
CA MET A 521 -7.49 0.45 6.67
C MET A 521 -8.53 -0.62 7.02
N LEU A 522 -9.49 -0.89 6.13
CA LEU A 522 -10.45 -1.98 6.31
C LEU A 522 -9.73 -3.35 6.30
N LYS A 523 -8.86 -3.58 5.30
CA LYS A 523 -8.12 -4.84 5.14
C LYS A 523 -7.23 -5.15 6.34
N SER A 524 -6.52 -4.15 6.87
CA SER A 524 -5.69 -4.32 8.08
C SER A 524 -6.51 -4.65 9.32
N ASN A 525 -7.79 -4.29 9.34
CA ASN A 525 -8.75 -4.68 10.37
C ASN A 525 -9.59 -5.90 9.95
N GLY A 526 -9.10 -6.77 9.05
CA GLY A 526 -9.77 -8.02 8.68
C GLY A 526 -11.15 -7.84 8.02
N MET A 527 -11.43 -6.64 7.52
CA MET A 527 -12.66 -6.27 6.81
C MET A 527 -12.37 -6.02 5.33
N ASP A 528 -13.36 -6.20 4.48
CA ASP A 528 -13.24 -5.85 3.06
C ASP A 528 -14.58 -5.36 2.50
N PHE A 529 -14.52 -4.59 1.42
CA PHE A 529 -15.73 -4.22 0.68
C PHE A 529 -16.31 -5.45 -0.02
N ASN A 530 -17.60 -5.69 0.19
CA ASN A 530 -18.34 -6.71 -0.53
C ASN A 530 -18.92 -6.14 -1.82
N TYR A 531 -18.05 -5.97 -2.82
CA TYR A 531 -18.43 -5.39 -4.12
C TYR A 531 -19.56 -6.16 -4.82
N ILE A 532 -19.66 -7.48 -4.62
CA ILE A 532 -20.75 -8.31 -5.18
C ILE A 532 -22.09 -7.97 -4.51
N LEU A 533 -22.11 -7.83 -3.19
CA LEU A 533 -23.31 -7.40 -2.45
C LEU A 533 -23.73 -5.99 -2.88
N GLY A 534 -22.77 -5.08 -2.97
CA GLY A 534 -22.98 -3.71 -3.44
C GLY A 534 -23.60 -3.67 -4.85
N ALA A 535 -23.04 -4.43 -5.79
CA ALA A 535 -23.58 -4.56 -7.14
C ALA A 535 -25.05 -5.02 -7.13
N LYS A 536 -25.39 -6.04 -6.33
CA LYS A 536 -26.77 -6.53 -6.18
C LYS A 536 -27.70 -5.41 -5.66
N GLN A 537 -27.27 -4.68 -4.63
CA GLN A 537 -28.05 -3.58 -4.06
C GLN A 537 -28.30 -2.46 -5.09
N LEU A 538 -27.27 -2.07 -5.84
CA LEU A 538 -27.37 -1.05 -6.90
C LEU A 538 -28.34 -1.47 -8.01
N VAL A 539 -28.26 -2.72 -8.47
CA VAL A 539 -29.15 -3.26 -9.52
C VAL A 539 -30.60 -3.32 -9.03
N ILE A 540 -30.85 -3.77 -7.79
CA ILE A 540 -32.19 -3.81 -7.20
C ILE A 540 -32.76 -2.39 -7.06
N ALA A 541 -31.98 -1.45 -6.52
CA ALA A 541 -32.41 -0.06 -6.38
C ALA A 541 -32.70 0.59 -7.76
N SER A 542 -31.88 0.29 -8.77
CA SER A 542 -32.11 0.70 -10.16
C SER A 542 -33.46 0.21 -10.68
N ALA A 543 -33.75 -1.08 -10.51
CA ALA A 543 -35.00 -1.68 -10.95
C ALA A 543 -36.22 -1.01 -10.27
N ILE A 544 -36.15 -0.77 -8.96
CA ILE A 544 -37.22 -0.09 -8.21
C ILE A 544 -37.45 1.33 -8.74
N MET A 545 -36.38 2.12 -8.91
CA MET A 545 -36.47 3.49 -9.44
C MET A 545 -37.09 3.51 -10.84
N LEU A 546 -36.68 2.60 -11.72
CA LEU A 546 -37.23 2.49 -13.06
C LEU A 546 -38.71 2.08 -13.03
N ILE A 547 -39.10 1.10 -12.21
CA ILE A 547 -40.51 0.70 -12.06
C ILE A 547 -41.37 1.90 -11.64
N ILE A 548 -40.95 2.66 -10.61
CA ILE A 548 -41.65 3.87 -10.16
C ILE A 548 -41.75 4.90 -11.29
N THR A 549 -40.66 5.13 -12.01
CA THR A 549 -40.60 6.08 -13.13
C THR A 549 -41.60 5.71 -14.22
N PHE A 550 -41.61 4.46 -14.67
CA PHE A 550 -42.48 3.98 -15.75
C PHE A 550 -43.96 3.99 -15.35
N ILE A 551 -44.29 3.55 -14.13
CA ILE A 551 -45.67 3.60 -13.61
C ILE A 551 -46.17 5.04 -13.56
N THR A 552 -45.34 5.95 -13.03
CA THR A 552 -45.74 7.36 -12.88
C THR A 552 -45.91 8.03 -14.23
N PHE A 553 -44.99 7.82 -15.17
CA PHE A 553 -45.08 8.39 -16.52
C PHE A 553 -46.31 7.88 -17.28
N LYS A 554 -46.72 6.62 -17.06
CA LYS A 554 -47.94 6.07 -17.68
C LYS A 554 -49.22 6.70 -17.15
N LYS A 555 -49.30 6.91 -15.83
CA LYS A 555 -50.52 7.39 -15.14
C LYS A 555 -50.72 8.91 -15.19
N LYS A 556 -49.66 9.70 -15.40
CA LYS A 556 -49.72 11.16 -15.27
C LYS A 556 -50.22 11.80 -16.57
N ASP A 557 -51.26 12.63 -16.47
CA ASP A 557 -51.73 13.44 -17.59
C ASP A 557 -50.78 14.60 -17.88
N ILE A 558 -50.62 14.92 -19.16
CA ILE A 558 -49.88 16.10 -19.60
C ILE A 558 -50.90 17.24 -19.66
N LYS A 559 -50.95 18.03 -18.58
CA LYS A 559 -51.75 19.25 -18.52
C LYS A 559 -51.06 20.39 -19.30
N ASN A 560 -51.89 21.29 -19.85
CA ASN A 560 -51.55 22.39 -20.75
C ASN A 560 -50.38 23.26 -20.29
#